data_AF-A0A7R9WLH4-F1
#
_entry.id   AF-A0A7R9WLH4-F1
#
_cell.length_a   1.000
_cell.length_b   1.000
_cell.length_c   1.000
_cell.angle_alpha   90.00
_cell.angle_beta   90.00
_cell.angle_gamma   90.00
#
_symmetry.space_group_name_H-M   'P 1'
#
loop_
_entity.id
_entity.type
_entity.pdbx_description
1 polymer ?
#
loop_
_entity_poly.entity_id
_entity_poly.type
_entity_poly.pdbx_seq_one_letter_code
_entity_poly.pdbx_strand_id
1 'polypeptide(L)'
;MMDKLAFLILICSGIPAVARLNERTIAVCHVDTYGVKLVRVSSQTALKAYLRRGGYLPDTFYLDSDGDSFGNRAVRHVGCLPPSDDYVEDNTDCDDNNANIHPGATEACNEVDDNCNGQIDEGVKLTFYADKDSDLFGDPKITIEACSAPLGFVSDSTDCNDEDGAIHPGATEVCNGID
;
A
#
# COMPACT_ATOMS: atom_id res chain seq x y z
N MET A 1 16.12 -37.11 -8.02
CA MET A 1 14.67 -37.33 -8.10
C MET A 1 14.08 -36.87 -6.78
N MET A 2 13.81 -35.57 -6.67
CA MET A 2 13.27 -34.94 -5.46
C MET A 2 11.82 -35.38 -5.32
N ASP A 3 11.50 -35.97 -4.18
CA ASP A 3 10.23 -36.64 -3.95
C ASP A 3 9.12 -35.61 -3.82
N LYS A 4 8.42 -35.36 -4.94
CA LYS A 4 7.28 -34.43 -5.06
C LYS A 4 6.09 -34.80 -4.16
N LEU A 5 6.18 -35.92 -3.42
CA LEU A 5 5.18 -36.36 -2.45
C LEU A 5 5.33 -35.67 -1.08
N ALA A 6 6.49 -35.08 -0.75
CA ALA A 6 6.70 -34.36 0.51
C ALA A 6 6.04 -32.97 0.53
N PHE A 7 5.73 -32.39 -0.64
CA PHE A 7 5.15 -31.05 -0.74
C PHE A 7 3.63 -31.05 -0.55
N LEU A 8 2.95 -32.18 -0.80
CA LEU A 8 1.48 -32.26 -0.81
C LEU A 8 0.85 -32.56 0.56
N ILE A 9 1.63 -33.09 1.52
CA ILE A 9 1.15 -33.32 2.90
C ILE A 9 1.28 -32.05 3.78
N LEU A 10 2.01 -31.04 3.31
CA LEU A 10 2.25 -29.81 4.08
C LEU A 10 1.02 -28.90 4.22
N ILE A 11 -0.01 -29.08 3.40
CA ILE A 11 -1.21 -28.22 3.35
C ILE A 11 -2.37 -28.79 4.19
N CYS A 12 -2.31 -30.06 4.61
CA CYS A 12 -3.46 -30.76 5.22
C CYS A 12 -3.59 -30.61 6.75
N SER A 13 -2.71 -29.85 7.43
CA SER A 13 -2.71 -29.78 8.91
C SER A 13 -3.03 -28.42 9.52
N GLY A 14 -3.31 -27.39 8.71
CA GLY A 14 -3.76 -26.08 9.22
C GLY A 14 -2.79 -25.38 10.19
N ILE A 15 -1.50 -25.74 10.18
CA ILE A 15 -0.48 -25.10 11.02
C ILE A 15 0.09 -23.91 10.25
N PRO A 16 0.00 -22.67 10.77
CA PRO A 16 0.53 -21.49 10.09
C PRO A 16 2.04 -21.59 9.86
N ALA A 17 2.50 -21.04 8.74
CA ALA A 17 3.91 -21.08 8.30
C ALA A 17 4.89 -20.54 9.36
N VAL A 18 4.43 -19.57 10.16
CA VAL A 18 5.19 -18.89 11.24
C VAL A 18 5.72 -19.87 12.29
N ALA A 19 5.08 -21.03 12.47
CA ALA A 19 5.47 -22.02 13.47
C ALA A 19 6.66 -22.92 13.06
N ARG A 20 7.14 -22.86 11.81
CA ARG A 20 8.19 -23.77 11.29
C ARG A 20 9.54 -23.06 11.11
N LEU A 21 10.26 -22.86 12.21
CA LEU A 21 11.62 -22.29 12.19
C LEU A 21 12.71 -23.31 11.77
N ASN A 22 12.38 -24.60 11.61
CA ASN A 22 13.16 -25.62 10.90
C ASN A 22 12.29 -26.87 10.62
N GLU A 23 12.65 -27.71 9.65
CA GLU A 23 11.80 -28.84 9.19
C GLU A 23 11.57 -29.97 10.22
N ARG A 24 12.13 -29.90 11.44
CA ARG A 24 12.03 -30.95 12.46
C ARG A 24 11.39 -30.53 13.78
N THR A 25 11.21 -29.24 14.03
CA THR A 25 10.59 -28.74 15.27
C THR A 25 9.67 -27.56 15.01
N ILE A 26 8.63 -27.46 15.84
CA ILE A 26 7.61 -26.41 15.78
C ILE A 26 7.88 -25.44 16.93
N ALA A 27 7.95 -24.14 16.64
CA ALA A 27 8.10 -23.11 17.66
C ALA A 27 6.75 -22.84 18.33
N VAL A 28 6.76 -22.72 19.66
CA VAL A 28 5.60 -22.42 20.49
C VAL A 28 5.97 -21.43 21.57
N CYS A 29 5.00 -20.65 21.99
CA CYS A 29 5.08 -19.72 23.11
C CYS A 29 4.55 -20.42 24.35
N HIS A 30 5.46 -20.64 25.30
CA HIS A 30 5.13 -21.14 26.62
C HIS A 30 4.89 -19.98 27.57
N VAL A 31 3.78 -20.00 28.30
CA VAL A 31 3.55 -19.07 29.40
C VAL A 31 3.79 -19.83 30.71
N ASP A 32 4.72 -19.34 31.51
CA ASP A 32 4.97 -19.81 32.87
C ASP A 32 4.96 -18.65 33.87
N THR A 33 5.25 -18.94 35.13
CA THR A 33 5.24 -17.93 36.21
C THR A 33 6.32 -16.84 36.05
N TYR A 34 7.28 -17.03 35.15
CA TYR A 34 8.39 -16.12 34.88
C TYR A 34 8.21 -15.34 33.57
N GLY A 35 7.15 -15.59 32.81
CA GLY A 35 6.80 -14.86 31.59
C GLY A 35 6.56 -15.78 30.40
N VAL A 36 6.77 -15.23 29.20
CA VAL A 36 6.58 -15.96 27.95
C VAL A 36 7.92 -16.33 27.33
N LYS A 37 8.08 -17.58 26.92
CA LYS A 37 9.31 -18.08 26.31
C LYS A 37 9.02 -18.83 25.02
N LEU A 38 9.87 -18.59 24.01
CA LEU A 38 9.90 -19.38 22.80
C LEU A 38 10.53 -20.76 23.06
N VAL A 39 9.77 -21.82 22.88
CA VAL A 39 10.18 -23.22 23.04
C VAL A 39 9.96 -23.97 21.73
N ARG A 40 10.68 -25.07 21.53
CA ARG A 40 10.52 -25.95 20.36
C ARG A 40 9.90 -27.27 20.77
N VAL A 41 8.91 -27.74 20.00
CA VAL A 41 8.30 -29.07 20.15
C VAL A 41 8.57 -29.93 18.92
N SER A 42 8.72 -31.24 19.11
CA SER A 42 9.18 -32.17 18.07
C SER A 42 8.05 -32.92 17.34
N SER A 43 6.78 -32.65 17.66
CA SER A 43 5.65 -33.31 17.01
C SER A 43 4.36 -32.50 17.07
N GLN A 44 3.41 -32.82 16.18
CA GLN A 44 2.06 -32.24 16.23
C GLN A 44 1.30 -32.63 17.52
N THR A 45 1.58 -33.80 18.09
CA THR A 45 1.00 -34.22 19.37
C THR A 45 1.47 -33.30 20.51
N ALA A 46 2.77 -32.99 20.53
CA ALA A 46 3.34 -32.07 21.50
C ALA A 46 2.80 -30.63 21.32
N LEU A 47 2.66 -30.17 20.08
CA LEU A 47 2.02 -28.88 19.78
C LEU A 47 0.59 -28.81 20.35
N LYS A 48 -0.26 -29.79 20.04
CA LYS A 48 -1.65 -29.82 20.53
C LYS A 48 -1.72 -29.85 22.06
N ALA A 49 -0.81 -30.56 22.72
CA ALA A 49 -0.73 -30.57 24.18
C ALA A 49 -0.35 -29.19 24.74
N TYR A 50 0.52 -28.46 24.06
CA TYR A 50 0.93 -27.11 24.43
C TYR A 50 -0.21 -26.10 24.28
N LEU A 51 -0.87 -26.10 23.13
CA LEU A 51 -2.00 -25.20 22.86
C LEU A 51 -3.15 -25.40 23.85
N ARG A 52 -3.44 -26.65 24.23
CA ARG A 52 -4.47 -26.97 25.24
C ARG A 52 -4.14 -26.48 26.66
N ARG A 53 -2.88 -26.18 26.94
CA ARG A 53 -2.41 -25.70 28.26
C ARG A 53 -2.22 -24.19 28.29
N GLY A 54 -2.76 -23.47 27.29
CA GLY A 54 -2.63 -22.02 27.19
C GLY A 54 -1.35 -21.55 26.48
N GLY A 55 -0.57 -22.46 25.88
CA GLY A 55 0.47 -22.07 24.94
C GLY A 55 -0.12 -21.58 23.61
N TYR A 56 0.65 -20.82 22.85
CA TYR A 56 0.25 -20.31 21.53
C TYR A 56 1.41 -20.40 20.53
N LEU A 57 1.17 -20.01 19.29
CA LEU A 57 2.21 -19.97 18.25
C LEU A 57 2.88 -18.59 18.25
N PRO A 58 4.16 -18.48 17.89
CA PRO A 58 4.78 -17.17 17.73
C PRO A 58 4.11 -16.41 16.59
N ASP A 59 4.04 -15.09 16.76
CA ASP A 59 3.58 -14.15 15.76
C ASP A 59 4.77 -13.55 15.01
N THR A 60 4.48 -12.79 13.96
CA THR A 60 5.47 -12.02 13.22
C THR A 60 5.21 -10.56 13.44
N PHE A 61 6.19 -9.85 13.95
CA PHE A 61 6.18 -8.41 14.15
C PHE A 61 7.09 -7.75 13.11
N TYR A 62 6.79 -6.53 12.74
CA TYR A 62 7.46 -5.75 11.69
C TYR A 62 7.89 -4.43 12.30
N LEU A 63 9.11 -3.99 11.98
CA LEU A 63 9.61 -2.70 12.45
C LEU A 63 8.68 -1.59 11.94
N ASP A 64 8.27 -0.71 12.83
CA ASP A 64 7.53 0.53 12.57
C ASP A 64 8.50 1.67 12.93
N SER A 65 9.25 2.13 11.93
CA SER A 65 10.38 3.04 12.14
C SER A 65 9.96 4.51 12.14
N ASP A 66 8.79 4.85 11.62
CA ASP A 66 8.27 6.22 11.59
C ASP A 66 7.11 6.49 12.56
N GLY A 67 6.54 5.43 13.15
CA GLY A 67 5.60 5.49 14.26
C GLY A 67 4.14 5.68 13.84
N ASP A 68 3.75 5.24 12.64
CA ASP A 68 2.37 5.36 12.15
C ASP A 68 1.49 4.11 12.39
N SER A 69 2.04 3.10 13.07
CA SER A 69 1.42 1.81 13.39
C SER A 69 1.37 0.79 12.23
N PHE A 70 2.02 1.08 11.10
CA PHE A 70 2.22 0.13 10.01
C PHE A 70 3.70 -0.24 9.91
N GLY A 71 3.98 -1.51 9.62
CA GLY A 71 5.34 -2.02 9.70
C GLY A 71 5.93 -2.44 8.36
N ASN A 72 7.26 -2.44 8.31
CA ASN A 72 8.03 -2.83 7.15
C ASN A 72 8.11 -4.35 6.97
N ARG A 73 7.50 -4.87 5.90
CA ARG A 73 7.50 -6.29 5.55
C ARG A 73 8.91 -6.92 5.41
N ALA A 74 9.93 -6.12 5.06
CA ALA A 74 11.30 -6.60 4.90
C ALA A 74 12.01 -6.79 6.26
N VAL A 75 11.64 -6.01 7.28
CA VAL A 75 12.26 -6.01 8.60
C VAL A 75 11.32 -6.66 9.62
N ARG A 76 11.38 -8.00 9.71
CA ARG A 76 10.48 -8.78 10.56
C ARG A 76 11.18 -9.53 11.69
N HIS A 77 10.48 -9.68 12.81
CA HIS A 77 10.84 -10.47 13.97
C HIS A 77 9.78 -11.55 14.25
N VAL A 78 10.19 -12.81 14.38
CA VAL A 78 9.27 -13.90 14.79
C VAL A 78 9.49 -14.20 16.27
N GLY A 79 8.45 -14.00 17.07
CA GLY A 79 8.55 -14.06 18.52
C GLY A 79 7.21 -14.27 19.20
N CYS A 80 7.24 -14.39 20.53
CA CYS A 80 6.02 -14.47 21.33
C CYS A 80 5.49 -13.10 21.76
N LEU A 81 6.35 -12.11 21.67
CA LEU A 81 6.17 -10.70 22.01
C LEU A 81 7.04 -9.90 21.04
N PRO A 82 6.69 -8.63 20.75
CA PRO A 82 7.56 -7.75 19.98
C PRO A 82 8.88 -7.52 20.74
N PRO A 83 10.01 -7.33 20.03
CA PRO A 83 11.32 -7.14 20.65
C PRO A 83 11.49 -5.75 21.28
N SER A 84 10.74 -4.75 20.81
CA SER A 84 10.63 -3.38 21.35
C SER A 84 9.26 -2.80 20.97
N ASP A 85 8.95 -1.59 21.46
CA ASP A 85 7.69 -0.92 21.15
C ASP A 85 7.60 -0.44 19.69
N ASP A 86 8.73 -0.34 18.99
CA ASP A 86 8.83 0.05 17.57
C ASP A 86 8.49 -1.12 16.62
N TYR A 87 7.70 -2.10 17.06
CA TYR A 87 7.34 -3.27 16.27
C TYR A 87 5.83 -3.52 16.34
N VAL A 88 5.20 -3.62 15.17
CA VAL A 88 3.76 -3.83 15.01
C VAL A 88 3.45 -5.15 14.31
N GLU A 89 2.21 -5.63 14.38
CA GLU A 89 1.78 -6.86 13.68
C GLU A 89 1.45 -6.60 12.20
N ASP A 90 1.11 -5.36 11.86
CA ASP A 90 0.80 -4.95 10.50
C ASP A 90 2.09 -4.84 9.66
N ASN A 91 2.02 -5.25 8.39
CA ASN A 91 3.16 -5.25 7.48
C ASN A 91 2.89 -4.54 6.14
N THR A 92 1.86 -3.70 6.13
CA THR A 92 1.31 -3.13 4.90
C THR A 92 1.87 -1.75 4.56
N ASP A 93 2.84 -1.27 5.33
CA ASP A 93 3.56 -0.03 5.06
C ASP A 93 4.42 -0.13 3.79
N CYS A 94 4.27 0.86 2.92
CA CYS A 94 5.03 1.01 1.69
C CYS A 94 6.23 1.97 1.82
N ASP A 95 6.29 2.84 2.83
CA ASP A 95 7.44 3.70 3.16
C ASP A 95 7.59 3.95 4.67
N ASP A 96 8.23 2.97 5.34
CA ASP A 96 8.62 2.93 6.77
C ASP A 96 9.65 3.98 7.21
N ASN A 97 9.76 5.10 6.49
CA ASN A 97 10.53 6.26 6.91
C ASN A 97 9.68 7.54 6.91
N ASN A 98 8.39 7.43 6.60
CA ASN A 98 7.48 8.56 6.48
C ASN A 98 6.08 8.21 6.96
N ALA A 99 5.79 8.60 8.21
CA ALA A 99 4.50 8.40 8.88
C ALA A 99 3.26 9.05 8.23
N ASN A 100 3.39 9.68 7.05
CA ASN A 100 2.26 10.14 6.24
C ASN A 100 1.98 9.23 5.04
N ILE A 101 2.84 8.22 4.80
CA ILE A 101 2.73 7.27 3.69
C ILE A 101 2.42 5.91 4.30
N HIS A 102 1.14 5.58 4.38
CA HIS A 102 0.68 4.32 4.99
C HIS A 102 -0.71 3.96 4.50
N PRO A 103 -1.14 2.69 4.64
CA PRO A 103 -2.49 2.24 4.33
C PRO A 103 -3.57 3.20 4.84
N GLY A 104 -4.35 3.74 3.91
CA GLY A 104 -5.47 4.63 4.22
C GLY A 104 -5.09 6.07 4.59
N ALA A 105 -3.84 6.49 4.37
CA ALA A 105 -3.48 7.91 4.40
C ALA A 105 -4.30 8.74 3.39
N THR A 106 -4.27 10.06 3.54
CA THR A 106 -4.91 10.96 2.57
C THR A 106 -3.95 11.24 1.44
N GLU A 107 -4.38 10.97 0.21
CA GLU A 107 -3.61 11.33 -0.99
C GLU A 107 -3.33 12.83 -1.04
N ALA A 108 -2.08 13.17 -1.31
CA ALA A 108 -1.67 14.47 -1.78
C ALA A 108 -1.29 14.36 -3.25
N CYS A 109 -1.46 15.43 -4.03
CA CYS A 109 -1.00 15.43 -5.41
C CYS A 109 0.51 15.72 -5.44
N ASN A 110 1.32 14.69 -5.19
CA ASN A 110 2.76 14.75 -4.97
C ASN A 110 3.55 13.69 -5.76
N GLU A 111 2.87 12.95 -6.66
CA GLU A 111 3.40 11.83 -7.45
C GLU A 111 3.82 10.61 -6.61
N VAL A 112 3.25 10.47 -5.41
CA VAL A 112 3.46 9.36 -4.48
C VAL A 112 2.14 8.63 -4.24
N ASP A 113 2.20 7.34 -3.93
CA ASP A 113 1.08 6.54 -3.41
C ASP A 113 1.08 6.71 -1.89
N ASP A 114 0.47 7.80 -1.39
CA ASP A 114 0.51 8.12 0.04
C ASP A 114 -0.26 7.07 0.85
N ASN A 115 -1.30 6.46 0.28
CA ASN A 115 -2.16 5.54 1.01
C ASN A 115 -1.85 4.05 0.80
N CYS A 116 -0.72 3.74 0.14
CA CYS A 116 -0.22 2.40 -0.14
C CYS A 116 -1.23 1.46 -0.84
N ASN A 117 -2.11 1.98 -1.70
CA ASN A 117 -3.11 1.16 -2.41
C ASN A 117 -2.68 0.72 -3.82
N GLY A 118 -1.54 1.19 -4.30
CA GLY A 118 -0.97 0.91 -5.61
C GLY A 118 -1.41 1.88 -6.71
N GLN A 119 -2.11 2.96 -6.36
CA GLN A 119 -2.45 4.08 -7.24
C GLN A 119 -1.71 5.33 -6.77
N ILE A 120 -1.49 6.26 -7.71
CA ILE A 120 -0.73 7.49 -7.44
C ILE A 120 -1.67 8.68 -7.66
N ASP A 121 -1.79 9.51 -6.64
CA ASP A 121 -2.61 10.72 -6.55
C ASP A 121 -4.08 10.51 -6.99
N GLU A 122 -4.72 9.40 -6.63
CA GLU A 122 -6.12 9.19 -6.98
C GLU A 122 -7.06 10.13 -6.22
N GLY A 123 -8.08 10.63 -6.93
CA GLY A 123 -9.09 11.51 -6.34
C GLY A 123 -8.62 12.94 -6.03
N VAL A 124 -7.34 13.26 -6.26
CA VAL A 124 -6.77 14.60 -6.04
C VAL A 124 -6.27 15.29 -7.31
N LYS A 125 -6.19 14.57 -8.44
CA LYS A 125 -5.87 15.16 -9.75
C LYS A 125 -6.98 16.09 -10.23
N LEU A 126 -6.58 17.12 -10.95
CA LEU A 126 -7.46 18.04 -11.65
C LEU A 126 -7.51 17.67 -13.13
N THR A 127 -8.66 17.93 -13.75
CA THR A 127 -8.83 17.83 -15.21
C THR A 127 -8.33 19.11 -15.87
N PHE A 128 -7.46 18.97 -16.86
CA PHE A 128 -7.01 20.04 -17.75
C PHE A 128 -7.41 19.74 -19.20
N TYR A 129 -7.52 20.79 -20.01
CA TYR A 129 -8.05 20.79 -21.37
C TYR A 129 -6.98 21.26 -22.33
N ALA A 130 -6.83 20.61 -23.49
CA ALA A 130 -5.80 20.98 -24.46
C ALA A 130 -6.06 22.39 -25.00
N ASP A 131 -5.01 23.22 -25.06
CA ASP A 131 -5.02 24.60 -25.55
C ASP A 131 -4.04 24.66 -26.74
N LYS A 132 -4.54 24.37 -27.93
CA LYS A 132 -3.72 24.14 -29.13
C LYS A 132 -3.30 25.44 -29.79
N ASP A 133 -4.15 26.45 -29.77
CA ASP A 133 -3.88 27.77 -30.35
C ASP A 133 -3.31 28.78 -29.34
N SER A 134 -3.17 28.39 -28.06
CA SER A 134 -2.49 29.12 -26.99
C SER A 134 -3.19 30.40 -26.54
N ASP A 135 -4.53 30.38 -26.49
CA ASP A 135 -5.36 31.51 -26.07
C ASP A 135 -5.87 31.43 -24.62
N LEU A 136 -5.51 30.35 -23.91
CA LEU A 136 -5.86 30.02 -22.52
C LEU A 136 -7.26 29.44 -22.30
N PHE A 137 -7.96 29.07 -23.37
CA PHE A 137 -9.20 28.30 -23.33
C PHE A 137 -8.93 26.92 -23.94
N GLY A 138 -9.44 25.86 -23.32
CA GLY A 138 -9.14 24.50 -23.77
C GLY A 138 -10.33 23.73 -24.33
N ASP A 139 -10.05 22.78 -25.23
CA ASP A 139 -11.04 21.88 -25.83
C ASP A 139 -11.62 20.91 -24.76
N PRO A 140 -12.94 20.99 -24.45
CA PRO A 140 -13.58 20.09 -23.48
C PRO A 140 -13.56 18.60 -23.88
N LYS A 141 -13.20 18.27 -25.13
CA LYS A 141 -13.11 16.90 -25.64
C LYS A 141 -11.73 16.28 -25.46
N ILE A 142 -10.68 17.08 -25.26
CA ILE A 142 -9.31 16.61 -25.12
C ILE A 142 -8.84 16.95 -23.71
N THR A 143 -8.89 15.93 -22.82
CA THR A 143 -8.61 16.11 -21.40
C THR A 143 -7.43 15.28 -20.92
N ILE A 144 -6.79 15.75 -19.85
CA ILE A 144 -5.80 15.03 -19.08
C ILE A 144 -6.00 15.28 -17.58
N GLU A 145 -5.76 14.27 -16.75
CA GLU A 145 -5.74 14.42 -15.30
C GLU A 145 -4.30 14.58 -14.80
N ALA A 146 -4.04 15.64 -14.03
CA ALA A 146 -2.71 15.93 -13.46
C ALA A 146 -2.81 16.76 -12.17
N CYS A 147 -1.70 16.89 -11.45
CA CYS A 147 -1.61 17.77 -10.27
C CYS A 147 -1.50 19.25 -10.62
N SER A 148 -0.98 19.55 -11.81
CA SER A 148 -0.82 20.89 -12.35
C SER A 148 -0.98 20.87 -13.85
N ALA A 149 -1.35 22.00 -14.45
CA ALA A 149 -1.55 22.12 -15.89
C ALA A 149 -0.30 21.67 -16.65
N PRO A 150 -0.38 20.60 -17.46
CA PRO A 150 0.70 20.21 -18.36
C PRO A 150 0.93 21.26 -19.45
N LEU A 151 2.08 21.20 -20.12
CA LEU A 151 2.36 22.10 -21.25
C LEU A 151 1.32 21.90 -22.37
N GLY A 152 0.71 23.00 -22.83
CA GLY A 152 -0.34 22.99 -23.85
C GLY A 152 -1.71 22.58 -23.31
N PHE A 153 -1.93 22.68 -21.99
CA PHE A 153 -3.21 22.44 -21.36
C PHE A 153 -3.53 23.56 -20.35
N VAL A 154 -4.82 23.85 -20.18
CA VAL A 154 -5.35 24.85 -19.25
C VAL A 154 -6.53 24.30 -18.45
N SER A 155 -6.90 24.97 -17.34
CA SER A 155 -8.02 24.53 -16.50
C SER A 155 -9.38 24.95 -17.04
N ASP A 156 -9.40 25.91 -17.97
CA ASP A 156 -10.62 26.39 -18.60
C ASP A 156 -11.00 25.45 -19.76
N SER A 157 -12.30 25.13 -19.87
CA SER A 157 -12.83 24.16 -20.83
C SER A 157 -13.78 24.79 -21.84
N THR A 158 -13.73 26.11 -22.01
CA THR A 158 -14.80 26.86 -22.66
C THR A 158 -14.50 27.25 -24.11
N ASP A 159 -13.43 26.69 -24.69
CA ASP A 159 -13.10 26.91 -26.09
C ASP A 159 -14.07 26.16 -27.04
N CYS A 160 -14.61 26.89 -28.01
CA CYS A 160 -15.44 26.34 -29.07
C CYS A 160 -14.66 26.04 -30.36
N ASN A 161 -13.46 26.60 -30.54
CA ASN A 161 -12.61 26.40 -31.71
C ASN A 161 -11.09 26.47 -31.41
N ASP A 162 -10.56 25.32 -30.97
CA ASP A 162 -9.13 25.06 -30.64
C ASP A 162 -8.16 25.11 -31.84
N GLU A 163 -8.57 25.69 -32.98
CA GLU A 163 -7.71 25.94 -34.15
C GLU A 163 -7.51 27.45 -34.39
N ASP A 164 -8.22 28.32 -33.67
CA ASP A 164 -8.20 29.76 -33.85
C ASP A 164 -8.39 30.53 -32.53
N GLY A 165 -7.27 30.94 -31.94
CA GLY A 165 -7.23 31.63 -30.65
C GLY A 165 -7.84 33.05 -30.65
N ALA A 166 -8.55 33.44 -31.72
CA ALA A 166 -9.42 34.60 -31.75
C ALA A 166 -10.90 34.26 -31.46
N ILE A 167 -11.26 32.97 -31.40
CA ILE A 167 -12.62 32.47 -31.24
C ILE A 167 -12.74 31.75 -29.89
N HIS A 168 -12.92 32.54 -28.84
CA HIS A 168 -13.06 32.05 -27.47
C HIS A 168 -14.00 32.93 -26.64
N PRO A 169 -14.48 32.46 -25.47
CA PRO A 169 -15.32 33.26 -24.59
C PRO A 169 -14.64 34.56 -24.15
N GLY A 170 -15.36 35.67 -24.31
CA GLY A 170 -14.83 37.00 -23.98
C GLY A 170 -13.92 37.62 -25.05
N ALA A 171 -13.63 36.91 -26.15
CA ALA A 171 -13.08 37.52 -27.35
C ALA A 171 -14.03 38.63 -27.85
N THR A 172 -13.45 39.71 -28.38
CA THR A 172 -14.27 40.74 -29.02
C THR A 172 -14.81 40.16 -30.31
N GLU A 173 -16.11 39.85 -30.31
CA GLU A 173 -16.90 39.48 -31.48
C GLU A 173 -16.58 40.41 -32.66
N VAL A 174 -15.75 39.94 -33.59
CA VAL A 174 -15.65 40.55 -34.91
C VAL A 174 -16.87 40.02 -35.66
N CYS A 175 -17.86 40.86 -35.96
CA CYS A 175 -19.11 40.45 -36.62
C CYS A 175 -18.88 39.78 -37.99
N ASN A 176 -18.47 38.53 -38.03
CA ASN A 176 -18.16 37.73 -39.23
C ASN A 176 -18.96 36.42 -39.30
N GLY A 177 -19.75 36.09 -38.27
CA GLY A 177 -20.73 34.98 -38.30
C GLY A 177 -20.11 33.58 -38.24
N ILE A 178 -19.04 33.41 -37.47
CA ILE A 178 -18.37 32.12 -37.22
C ILE A 178 -18.57 31.70 -35.75
N ASP A 179 -19.75 31.96 -35.19
CA ASP A 179 -20.12 31.38 -33.89
C ASP A 179 -20.42 29.88 -33.99
#